data_AF-A0A450TK27-F1
#
_entry.id   AF-A0A450TK27-F1
#
_cell.length_a   1.000
_cell.length_b   1.000
_cell.length_c   1.000
_cell.angle_alpha   90.00
_cell.angle_beta   90.00
_cell.angle_gamma   90.00
#
_symmetry.space_group_name_H-M   'P 1'
#
loop_
_entity.id
_entity.type
_entity.pdbx_description
1 polymer ?
#
loop_
_entity_poly.entity_id
_entity_poly.type
_entity_poly.pdbx_seq_one_letter_code
_entity_poly.pdbx_strand_id
1 'polypeptide(L)'
;MLQNDTVEMLAFNLKLIGKKTKKRILLSTGKRANKEKMLPAVSELISFGVDLYATEGTSRFLNSHGIHNRELFKIAEGKEPNIRSFLTGNRFDLVINVLVGHHDYDESTDSNLIRSLCIKHGIPLITDVDVAIMTIQDMVSQHDRNIFKYKIADASTPWDMRRSFFQLVDEYSGFACYHAHFDKAYLISMDNLKLTRMDMQKKWDLYRYLKENYTREDLVERMSRAVETMIEQGVTHCRSFIDADDVVGLLPMEAALEVRDHYKDKIELQFAIQPLQGVIAPEAREYFAKACELADVVGGLPSRDRPQPEKHLDILFAIAKDLGMRIDVHVDQENNPDERETELLALKTMEHGMEGRVSAVHSVSLAAKLPHEQERIINLIRDAGLSIIICPSAALSMKPLEHRVAPLHNSIAPLAKLIEAKIPVFFGVDNIHDLFMPLVDGDMWFECRMLMEACRYYDLEAIAAMACDKTGFSS
;
A
#
# COMPACT_ATOMS: atom_id res chain seq x y z
N MET A 1 -0.70 -13.47 3.31
CA MET A 1 -0.83 -14.89 3.73
C MET A 1 -1.44 -15.09 5.13
N LEU A 2 -1.53 -14.08 6.01
CA LEU A 2 -2.10 -14.21 7.37
C LEU A 2 -3.61 -13.91 7.47
N GLN A 3 -4.28 -13.67 6.33
CA GLN A 3 -5.60 -13.03 6.28
C GLN A 3 -6.75 -13.92 6.82
N ASN A 4 -6.50 -15.23 6.98
CA ASN A 4 -7.48 -16.22 7.45
C ASN A 4 -7.14 -16.81 8.84
N ASP A 5 -6.10 -16.33 9.51
CA ASP A 5 -5.72 -16.85 10.82
C ASP A 5 -6.54 -16.19 11.93
N THR A 6 -7.05 -17.00 12.87
CA THR A 6 -7.73 -16.43 14.05
C THR A 6 -6.71 -15.78 14.98
N VAL A 7 -7.15 -14.80 15.79
CA VAL A 7 -6.29 -14.12 16.77
C VAL A 7 -5.66 -15.11 17.74
N GLU A 8 -6.39 -16.16 18.12
CA GLU A 8 -5.93 -17.25 18.96
C GLU A 8 -4.77 -18.02 18.31
N MET A 9 -4.86 -18.28 17.01
CA MET A 9 -3.82 -18.94 16.23
C MET A 9 -2.58 -18.07 16.09
N LEU A 10 -2.75 -16.78 15.78
CA LEU A 10 -1.66 -15.82 15.72
C LEU A 10 -0.98 -15.67 17.10
N ALA A 11 -1.76 -15.58 18.17
CA ALA A 11 -1.24 -15.48 19.54
C ALA A 11 -0.51 -16.76 19.97
N PHE A 12 -1.00 -17.94 19.57
CA PHE A 12 -0.30 -19.21 19.80
C PHE A 12 1.01 -19.28 19.00
N ASN A 13 1.01 -18.87 17.73
CA ASN A 13 2.21 -18.76 16.89
C ASN A 13 3.23 -17.84 17.56
N LEU A 14 2.83 -16.63 17.98
CA LEU A 14 3.66 -15.68 18.73
C LEU A 14 4.18 -16.25 20.06
N LYS A 15 3.37 -17.04 20.76
CA LYS A 15 3.75 -17.70 21.99
C LYS A 15 4.85 -18.73 21.74
N LEU A 16 4.79 -19.55 20.69
CA LEU A 16 5.79 -20.59 20.38
C LEU A 16 7.23 -20.03 20.33
N ILE A 17 7.41 -18.76 19.98
CA ILE A 17 8.72 -18.08 19.96
C ILE A 17 9.22 -17.70 21.36
N GLY A 18 8.32 -17.51 22.32
CA GLY A 18 8.64 -17.09 23.68
C GLY A 18 9.51 -18.13 24.41
N LYS A 19 10.84 -17.98 24.36
CA LYS A 19 11.85 -18.85 24.99
C LYS A 19 11.72 -19.05 26.51
N LYS A 20 10.71 -18.43 27.15
CA LYS A 20 10.57 -18.47 28.61
C LYS A 20 9.99 -19.80 29.11
N THR A 21 9.12 -20.47 28.33
CA THR A 21 8.52 -21.77 28.69
C THR A 21 8.19 -22.62 27.46
N LYS A 22 8.43 -23.94 27.54
CA LYS A 22 7.95 -24.90 26.54
C LYS A 22 6.43 -24.84 26.43
N LYS A 23 5.91 -24.89 25.21
CA LYS A 23 4.46 -24.89 24.96
C LYS A 23 3.87 -26.25 25.19
N ARG A 24 2.69 -26.28 25.79
CA ARG A 24 2.04 -27.51 26.23
C ARG A 24 0.85 -27.77 25.33
N ILE A 25 0.93 -28.84 24.57
CA ILE A 25 -0.09 -29.20 23.58
C ILE A 25 -0.74 -30.50 24.02
N LEU A 26 -2.07 -30.53 24.06
CA LEU A 26 -2.81 -31.77 24.28
C LEU A 26 -3.24 -32.36 22.94
N LEU A 27 -2.85 -33.61 22.68
CA LEU A 27 -3.32 -34.42 21.56
C LEU A 27 -4.25 -35.53 22.07
N SER A 28 -5.53 -35.40 21.74
CA SER A 28 -6.55 -36.42 21.96
C SER A 28 -7.11 -36.83 20.61
N THR A 29 -6.57 -37.92 20.06
CA THR A 29 -6.99 -38.44 18.76
C THR A 29 -7.63 -39.80 18.95
N GLY A 30 -8.83 -39.96 18.42
CA GLY A 30 -9.61 -41.18 18.56
C GLY A 30 -9.07 -42.36 17.73
N LYS A 31 -9.65 -42.57 16.54
CA LYS A 31 -9.37 -43.73 15.68
C LYS A 31 -7.88 -43.81 15.27
N ARG A 32 -7.39 -45.04 15.11
CA ARG A 32 -6.03 -45.32 14.61
C ARG A 32 -5.73 -44.63 13.27
N ALA A 33 -6.69 -44.59 12.34
CA ALA A 33 -6.52 -43.91 11.06
C ALA A 33 -6.20 -42.41 11.22
N ASN A 34 -6.85 -41.70 12.15
CA ASN A 34 -6.56 -40.29 12.41
C ASN A 34 -5.18 -40.11 13.05
N LYS A 35 -4.77 -41.04 13.93
CA LYS A 35 -3.44 -41.05 14.54
C LYS A 35 -2.34 -41.23 13.50
N GLU A 36 -2.52 -42.16 12.57
CA GLU A 36 -1.59 -42.41 11.46
C GLU A 36 -1.51 -41.20 10.52
N LYS A 37 -2.65 -40.59 10.19
CA LYS A 37 -2.72 -39.38 9.37
C LYS A 37 -2.01 -38.18 10.00
N MET A 38 -2.10 -38.03 11.32
CA MET A 38 -1.46 -36.93 12.05
C MET A 38 0.02 -37.14 12.37
N LEU A 39 0.52 -38.38 12.30
CA LEU A 39 1.85 -38.74 12.76
C LEU A 39 2.97 -37.87 12.15
N PRO A 40 3.01 -37.58 10.82
CA PRO A 40 4.04 -36.73 10.23
C PRO A 40 4.05 -35.32 10.84
N ALA A 41 2.88 -34.68 10.92
CA ALA A 41 2.74 -33.34 11.48
C ALA A 41 3.14 -33.28 12.96
N VAL A 42 2.74 -34.28 13.77
CA VAL A 42 3.12 -34.35 15.19
C VAL A 42 4.63 -34.53 15.36
N SER A 43 5.27 -35.31 14.48
CA SER A 43 6.72 -35.50 14.49
C SER A 43 7.46 -34.19 14.20
N GLU A 44 7.00 -33.43 13.21
CA GLU A 44 7.54 -32.10 12.92
C GLU A 44 7.36 -31.17 14.13
N LEU A 45 6.17 -31.12 14.72
CA LEU A 45 5.83 -30.26 15.85
C LEU A 45 6.77 -30.44 17.07
N ILE A 46 7.20 -31.66 17.35
CA ILE A 46 8.10 -31.97 18.48
C ILE A 46 9.49 -31.41 18.27
N SER A 47 9.96 -31.32 17.02
CA SER A 47 11.26 -30.74 16.70
C SER A 47 11.38 -29.27 17.16
N PHE A 48 10.24 -28.60 17.40
CA PHE A 48 10.17 -27.21 17.87
C PHE A 48 10.13 -27.05 19.40
N GLY A 49 10.38 -28.13 20.16
CA GLY A 49 10.57 -28.04 21.62
C GLY A 49 9.29 -27.86 22.43
N VAL A 50 8.16 -28.37 21.92
CA VAL A 50 6.88 -28.43 22.65
C VAL A 50 6.87 -29.59 23.66
N ASP A 51 6.14 -29.42 24.75
CA ASP A 51 5.76 -30.50 25.66
C ASP A 51 4.42 -31.07 25.18
N LEU A 52 4.47 -32.27 24.58
CA LEU A 52 3.28 -32.97 24.13
C LEU A 52 2.64 -33.77 25.26
N TYR A 53 1.33 -33.61 25.43
CA TYR A 53 0.49 -34.38 26.34
C TYR A 53 -0.53 -35.16 25.53
N ALA A 54 -0.87 -36.37 25.98
CA ALA A 54 -1.77 -37.23 25.23
C ALA A 54 -2.67 -38.06 26.16
N THR A 55 -3.86 -38.41 25.67
CA THR A 55 -4.73 -39.43 26.31
C THR A 55 -4.09 -40.81 26.22
N GLU A 56 -4.40 -41.74 27.13
CA GLU A 56 -3.81 -43.10 27.17
C GLU A 56 -3.69 -43.77 25.79
N GLY A 57 -4.79 -43.83 25.04
CA GLY A 57 -4.82 -44.45 23.71
C GLY A 57 -3.99 -43.71 22.66
N THR A 58 -3.81 -42.40 22.81
CA THR A 58 -2.95 -41.59 21.94
C THR A 58 -1.49 -41.72 22.36
N SER A 59 -1.21 -41.68 23.66
CA SER A 59 0.13 -41.83 24.23
C SER A 59 0.77 -43.16 23.84
N ARG A 60 0.03 -44.28 23.98
CA ARG A 60 0.51 -45.60 23.53
C ARG A 60 0.90 -45.62 22.05
N PHE A 61 0.07 -45.02 21.19
CA PHE A 61 0.36 -44.94 19.76
C PHE A 61 1.63 -44.13 19.48
N LEU A 62 1.75 -42.94 20.08
CA LEU A 62 2.91 -42.08 19.92
C LEU A 62 4.20 -42.75 20.42
N ASN A 63 4.16 -43.38 21.59
CA ASN A 63 5.30 -44.11 22.15
C ASN A 63 5.77 -45.25 21.23
N SER A 64 4.83 -45.97 20.60
CA SER A 64 5.18 -47.04 19.64
C SER A 64 5.86 -46.54 18.36
N HIS A 65 5.78 -45.23 18.07
CA HIS A 65 6.45 -44.58 16.94
C HIS A 65 7.63 -43.70 17.40
N GLY A 66 8.13 -43.88 18.63
CA GLY A 66 9.29 -43.17 19.15
C GLY A 66 9.03 -41.71 19.55
N ILE A 67 7.76 -41.30 19.66
CA ILE A 67 7.39 -39.93 20.03
C ILE A 67 7.18 -39.82 21.55
N HIS A 68 8.10 -39.12 22.21
CA HIS A 68 8.00 -38.84 23.65
C HIS A 68 6.85 -37.86 23.96
N ASN A 69 5.98 -38.25 24.88
CA ASN A 69 4.84 -37.45 25.34
C ASN A 69 4.54 -37.73 26.82
N ARG A 70 3.70 -36.89 27.45
CA ARG A 70 3.21 -37.08 28.81
C ARG A 70 1.76 -37.56 28.78
N GLU A 71 1.52 -38.75 29.32
CA GLU A 71 0.17 -39.29 29.42
C GLU A 71 -0.65 -38.51 30.48
N LEU A 72 -1.93 -38.25 30.17
CA LEU A 72 -2.92 -37.70 31.10
C LEU A 72 -4.18 -38.56 31.11
N PHE A 73 -4.74 -38.76 32.30
CA PHE A 73 -5.99 -39.48 32.46
C PHE A 73 -7.17 -38.67 31.91
N LYS A 74 -8.15 -39.38 31.32
CA LYS A 74 -9.43 -38.76 30.92
C LYS A 74 -10.19 -38.27 32.17
N ILE A 75 -11.15 -37.36 31.98
CA ILE A 75 -11.84 -36.70 33.10
C ILE A 75 -12.74 -37.70 33.84
N ALA A 76 -13.36 -38.63 33.11
CA ALA A 76 -14.20 -39.69 33.65
C ALA A 76 -13.47 -40.67 34.58
N GLU A 77 -12.15 -40.80 34.45
CA GLU A 77 -11.36 -41.79 35.21
C GLU A 77 -11.09 -41.40 36.67
N GLY A 78 -11.30 -40.12 37.04
CA GLY A 78 -11.16 -39.64 38.43
C GLY A 78 -9.75 -39.72 39.03
N LYS A 79 -8.71 -39.93 38.21
CA LYS A 79 -7.30 -40.01 38.61
C LYS A 79 -6.54 -38.72 38.30
N GLU A 80 -5.37 -38.51 38.90
CA GLU A 80 -4.46 -37.40 38.59
C GLU A 80 -3.09 -37.93 38.13
N PRO A 81 -2.38 -37.25 37.20
CA PRO A 81 -2.77 -36.00 36.54
C PRO A 81 -3.82 -36.20 35.43
N ASN A 82 -4.91 -35.42 35.42
CA ASN A 82 -5.95 -35.48 34.39
C ASN A 82 -6.06 -34.21 33.52
N ILE A 83 -6.80 -34.34 32.41
CA ILE A 83 -7.03 -33.26 31.46
C ILE A 83 -7.75 -32.06 32.09
N ARG A 84 -8.71 -32.30 33.00
CA ARG A 84 -9.49 -31.24 33.65
C ARG A 84 -8.60 -30.34 34.50
N SER A 85 -7.74 -30.91 35.35
CA SER A 85 -6.86 -30.15 36.23
C SER A 85 -5.86 -29.30 35.43
N PHE A 86 -5.40 -29.80 34.27
CA PHE A 86 -4.54 -29.05 33.36
C PHE A 86 -5.28 -27.93 32.61
N LEU A 87 -6.49 -28.18 32.10
CA LEU A 87 -7.31 -27.17 31.42
C LEU A 87 -7.70 -26.03 32.37
N THR A 88 -8.21 -26.37 33.56
CA THR A 88 -8.62 -25.38 34.57
C THR A 88 -7.42 -24.58 35.12
N GLY A 89 -6.24 -25.20 35.17
CA GLY A 89 -5.00 -24.52 35.53
C GLY A 89 -4.37 -23.67 34.41
N ASN A 90 -5.06 -23.51 33.26
CA ASN A 90 -4.55 -22.84 32.06
C ASN A 90 -3.15 -23.33 31.65
N ARG A 91 -2.96 -24.66 31.69
CA ARG A 91 -1.66 -25.31 31.46
C ARG A 91 -1.47 -25.80 30.03
N PHE A 92 -2.42 -25.53 29.13
CA PHE A 92 -2.29 -25.84 27.71
C PHE A 92 -2.32 -24.58 26.88
N ASP A 93 -1.47 -24.55 25.85
CA ASP A 93 -1.42 -23.48 24.86
C ASP A 93 -2.25 -23.84 23.62
N LEU A 94 -2.49 -25.14 23.35
CA LEU A 94 -3.31 -25.66 22.26
C LEU A 94 -3.88 -27.04 22.62
N VAL A 95 -5.13 -27.29 22.22
CA VAL A 95 -5.78 -28.59 22.36
C VAL A 95 -6.24 -29.08 20.99
N ILE A 96 -5.79 -30.27 20.60
CA ILE A 96 -6.26 -30.98 19.41
C ILE A 96 -7.12 -32.15 19.88
N ASN A 97 -8.43 -32.05 19.69
CA ASN A 97 -9.40 -33.03 20.16
C ASN A 97 -10.31 -33.50 19.01
N VAL A 98 -9.84 -34.55 18.31
CA VAL A 98 -10.52 -35.14 17.15
C VAL A 98 -11.43 -36.28 17.60
N LEU A 99 -12.74 -36.11 17.38
CA LEU A 99 -13.76 -37.09 17.78
C LEU A 99 -13.71 -38.40 16.97
N VAL A 100 -14.17 -39.48 17.60
CA VAL A 100 -14.62 -40.70 16.95
C VAL A 100 -16.12 -40.54 16.64
N GLY A 101 -16.58 -41.02 15.48
CA GLY A 101 -18.01 -40.98 15.10
C GLY A 101 -18.96 -41.60 16.15
N HIS A 102 -20.26 -41.36 15.97
CA HIS A 102 -21.38 -41.45 16.94
C HIS A 102 -21.68 -42.78 17.69
N HIS A 103 -20.71 -43.65 17.99
CA HIS A 103 -21.02 -44.97 18.60
C HIS A 103 -20.30 -45.37 19.89
N ASP A 104 -19.47 -44.53 20.51
CA ASP A 104 -18.89 -44.86 21.82
C ASP A 104 -19.42 -43.92 22.92
N TYR A 105 -20.33 -44.47 23.74
CA TYR A 105 -21.13 -43.77 24.77
C TYR A 105 -20.29 -43.16 25.91
N ASP A 106 -19.01 -43.51 26.02
CA ASP A 106 -18.08 -42.99 27.03
C ASP A 106 -17.19 -41.82 26.54
N GLU A 107 -17.05 -41.64 25.21
CA GLU A 107 -16.24 -40.54 24.66
C GLU A 107 -17.04 -39.24 24.46
N SER A 108 -18.36 -39.33 24.35
CA SER A 108 -19.21 -38.16 24.11
C SER A 108 -19.25 -37.18 25.27
N THR A 109 -19.16 -37.65 26.52
CA THR A 109 -19.19 -36.79 27.73
C THR A 109 -17.86 -36.07 27.95
N ASP A 110 -16.75 -36.80 27.87
CA ASP A 110 -15.42 -36.24 28.14
C ASP A 110 -14.94 -35.32 27.03
N SER A 111 -15.19 -35.66 25.76
CA SER A 111 -14.83 -34.80 24.64
C SER A 111 -15.60 -33.48 24.67
N ASN A 112 -16.91 -33.53 24.96
CA ASN A 112 -17.73 -32.32 25.13
C ASN A 112 -17.24 -31.46 26.30
N LEU A 113 -16.83 -32.10 27.40
CA LEU A 113 -16.31 -31.40 28.57
C LEU A 113 -14.94 -30.76 28.28
N ILE A 114 -14.02 -31.45 27.60
CA ILE A 114 -12.74 -30.89 27.14
C ILE A 114 -12.99 -29.65 26.28
N ARG A 115 -13.89 -29.76 25.30
CA ARG A 115 -14.21 -28.65 24.40
C ARG A 115 -14.84 -27.47 25.14
N SER A 116 -15.80 -27.74 26.02
CA SER A 116 -16.43 -26.70 26.86
C SER A 116 -15.41 -25.99 27.76
N LEU A 117 -14.49 -26.74 28.37
CA LEU A 117 -13.41 -26.16 29.18
C LEU A 117 -12.43 -25.35 28.34
N CYS A 118 -12.08 -25.79 27.13
CA CYS A 118 -11.24 -25.00 26.22
C CYS A 118 -11.90 -23.64 25.91
N ILE A 119 -13.19 -23.65 25.54
CA ILE A 119 -13.95 -22.42 25.27
C ILE A 119 -14.01 -21.54 26.52
N LYS A 120 -14.35 -22.11 27.68
CA LYS A 120 -14.45 -21.39 28.95
C LYS A 120 -13.15 -20.70 29.37
N HIS A 121 -12.01 -21.32 29.05
CA HIS A 121 -10.69 -20.83 29.44
C HIS A 121 -9.93 -20.12 28.31
N GLY A 122 -10.55 -19.94 27.13
CA GLY A 122 -9.91 -19.30 25.98
C GLY A 122 -8.71 -20.07 25.43
N ILE A 123 -8.72 -21.40 25.53
CA ILE A 123 -7.66 -22.26 25.02
C ILE A 123 -8.00 -22.64 23.57
N PRO A 124 -7.11 -22.38 22.59
CA PRO A 124 -7.33 -22.75 21.20
C PRO A 124 -7.64 -24.24 21.05
N LEU A 125 -8.66 -24.56 20.26
CA LEU A 125 -9.19 -25.90 20.11
C LEU A 125 -9.35 -26.26 18.63
N ILE A 126 -8.70 -27.34 18.21
CA ILE A 126 -8.87 -27.92 16.88
C ILE A 126 -9.60 -29.25 17.01
N THR A 127 -10.68 -29.42 16.25
CA THR A 127 -11.57 -30.59 16.34
C THR A 127 -11.57 -31.48 15.11
N ASP A 128 -10.97 -31.00 14.02
CA ASP A 128 -10.85 -31.68 12.74
C ASP A 128 -9.39 -32.08 12.47
N VAL A 129 -9.19 -33.25 11.88
CA VAL A 129 -7.85 -33.81 11.64
C VAL A 129 -7.11 -33.08 10.52
N ASP A 130 -7.79 -32.70 9.45
CA ASP A 130 -7.20 -32.02 8.30
C ASP A 130 -6.82 -30.59 8.67
N VAL A 131 -7.69 -29.90 9.39
CA VAL A 131 -7.38 -28.58 9.96
C VAL A 131 -6.16 -28.67 10.88
N ALA A 132 -6.09 -29.66 11.77
CA ALA A 132 -4.94 -29.83 12.66
C ALA A 132 -3.62 -30.01 11.91
N ILE A 133 -3.63 -30.81 10.83
CA ILE A 133 -2.43 -31.06 10.01
C ILE A 133 -2.01 -29.77 9.28
N MET A 134 -2.94 -29.11 8.58
CA MET A 134 -2.66 -27.88 7.85
C MET A 134 -2.12 -26.79 8.80
N THR A 135 -2.73 -26.65 9.97
CA THR A 135 -2.31 -25.71 10.99
C THR A 135 -0.88 -26.00 11.47
N ILE A 136 -0.53 -27.26 11.76
CA ILE A 136 0.83 -27.61 12.18
C ILE A 136 1.84 -27.37 11.05
N GLN A 137 1.52 -27.75 9.81
CA GLN A 137 2.41 -27.56 8.66
C GLN A 137 2.67 -26.08 8.36
N ASP A 138 1.63 -25.25 8.44
CA ASP A 138 1.78 -23.80 8.28
C ASP A 138 2.63 -23.22 9.42
N MET A 139 2.43 -23.65 10.66
CA MET A 139 3.31 -23.25 11.79
C MET A 139 4.78 -23.58 11.55
N VAL A 140 5.06 -24.81 11.10
CA VAL A 140 6.41 -25.29 10.77
C VAL A 140 7.03 -24.40 9.69
N SER A 141 6.29 -24.20 8.59
CA SER A 141 6.71 -23.35 7.48
C SER A 141 6.97 -21.90 7.90
N GLN A 142 6.13 -21.32 8.76
CA GLN A 142 6.30 -19.96 9.27
C GLN A 142 7.49 -19.85 10.25
N HIS A 143 7.75 -20.90 11.04
CA HIS A 143 8.92 -20.98 11.92
C HIS A 143 10.24 -21.04 11.12
N ASP A 144 10.29 -21.88 10.09
CA ASP A 144 11.47 -22.04 9.23
C ASP A 144 11.81 -20.75 8.47
N ARG A 145 10.76 -20.03 8.03
CA ARG A 145 10.88 -18.70 7.44
C ARG A 145 11.23 -17.59 8.45
N ASN A 146 11.41 -17.93 9.73
CA ASN A 146 11.73 -17.00 10.83
C ASN A 146 10.73 -15.84 10.98
N ILE A 147 9.50 -15.96 10.48
CA ILE A 147 8.51 -14.87 10.38
C ILE A 147 8.24 -14.19 11.72
N PHE A 148 8.29 -14.96 12.80
CA PHE A 148 8.01 -14.46 14.14
C PHE A 148 9.23 -14.44 15.08
N LYS A 149 10.45 -14.71 14.59
CA LYS A 149 11.66 -14.59 15.42
C LYS A 149 12.03 -13.11 15.53
N TYR A 150 11.96 -12.55 16.73
CA TYR A 150 12.67 -11.29 17.02
C TYR A 150 14.17 -11.60 17.05
N LYS A 151 14.90 -11.21 16.00
CA LYS A 151 16.36 -11.11 16.10
C LYS A 151 16.63 -9.99 17.10
N ILE A 152 17.19 -10.32 18.27
CA ILE A 152 17.99 -9.33 19.01
C ILE A 152 19.02 -8.91 17.98
N ALA A 153 19.00 -7.61 17.58
CA ALA A 153 19.77 -7.08 16.48
C ALA A 153 21.12 -7.80 16.40
N ASP A 154 21.38 -8.47 15.28
CA ASP A 154 22.76 -8.83 14.99
C ASP A 154 23.51 -7.51 14.99
N ALA A 155 24.43 -7.33 15.95
CA ALA A 155 25.16 -6.08 16.08
C ALA A 155 25.95 -5.73 14.80
N SER A 156 26.14 -6.71 13.90
CA SER A 156 26.77 -6.49 12.60
C SER A 156 25.81 -5.93 11.52
N THR A 157 24.49 -6.11 11.65
CA THR A 157 23.48 -5.54 10.75
C THR A 157 22.25 -5.08 11.53
N PRO A 158 22.19 -3.80 11.96
CA PRO A 158 21.01 -3.25 12.60
C PRO A 158 19.80 -3.30 11.67
N TRP A 159 18.60 -3.28 12.26
CA TRP A 159 17.36 -3.14 11.50
C TRP A 159 17.38 -1.83 10.71
N ASP A 160 17.39 -1.94 9.39
CA ASP A 160 17.42 -0.82 8.46
C ASP A 160 16.50 -1.09 7.28
N MET A 161 15.25 -0.67 7.42
CA MET A 161 14.24 -0.83 6.39
C MET A 161 14.58 -0.04 5.12
N ARG A 162 15.26 1.10 5.27
CA ARG A 162 15.71 1.91 4.12
C ARG A 162 16.68 1.08 3.29
N ARG A 163 17.69 0.49 3.91
CA ARG A 163 18.65 -0.36 3.19
C ARG A 163 17.97 -1.51 2.45
N SER A 164 17.07 -2.24 3.10
CA SER A 164 16.33 -3.34 2.45
C SER A 164 15.49 -2.85 1.27
N PHE A 165 14.87 -1.68 1.40
CA PHE A 165 14.06 -1.10 0.34
C PHE A 165 14.92 -0.68 -0.86
N PHE A 166 16.07 -0.04 -0.63
CA PHE A 166 16.99 0.35 -1.71
C PHE A 166 17.58 -0.87 -2.43
N GLN A 167 17.77 -2.01 -1.75
CA GLN A 167 18.16 -3.25 -2.44
C GLN A 167 17.10 -3.70 -3.46
N LEU A 168 15.81 -3.62 -3.09
CA LEU A 168 14.72 -3.91 -4.02
C LEU A 168 14.68 -2.90 -5.18
N VAL A 169 14.91 -1.62 -4.90
CA VAL A 169 14.98 -0.57 -5.93
C VAL A 169 16.12 -0.87 -6.93
N ASP A 170 17.29 -1.28 -6.43
CA ASP A 170 18.41 -1.69 -7.29
C ASP A 170 18.06 -2.92 -8.14
N GLU A 171 17.38 -3.92 -7.56
CA GLU A 171 16.87 -5.10 -8.28
C GLU A 171 15.87 -4.72 -9.39
N TYR A 172 15.04 -3.70 -9.15
CA TYR A 172 14.11 -3.14 -10.15
C TYR A 172 14.74 -2.08 -11.07
N SER A 173 16.07 -1.90 -10.99
CA SER A 173 16.85 -0.95 -11.80
C SER A 173 16.44 0.51 -11.61
N GLY A 174 16.18 0.94 -10.38
CA GLY A 174 15.94 2.33 -10.01
C GLY A 174 14.47 2.76 -10.03
N PHE A 175 14.21 3.90 -9.37
CA PHE A 175 12.88 4.47 -9.21
C PHE A 175 12.27 5.00 -10.51
N ALA A 176 10.95 5.09 -10.51
CA ALA A 176 10.14 5.80 -11.49
C ALA A 176 9.23 6.81 -10.78
N CYS A 177 9.44 8.11 -11.04
CA CYS A 177 8.65 9.19 -10.48
C CYS A 177 7.62 9.68 -11.52
N TYR A 178 6.35 9.38 -11.34
CA TYR A 178 5.30 9.68 -12.33
C TYR A 178 4.75 11.10 -12.26
N HIS A 179 5.10 11.85 -11.22
CA HIS A 179 4.52 13.17 -11.03
C HIS A 179 5.44 14.07 -10.19
N ALA A 180 5.83 15.18 -10.80
CA ALA A 180 6.58 16.27 -10.19
C ALA A 180 6.22 17.61 -10.86
N HIS A 181 6.69 18.73 -10.30
CA HIS A 181 6.61 20.06 -10.93
C HIS A 181 7.96 20.79 -10.94
N PHE A 182 8.80 20.50 -11.93
CA PHE A 182 10.17 21.06 -12.04
C PHE A 182 10.20 22.54 -12.41
N ASP A 183 9.22 23.02 -13.17
CA ASP A 183 9.08 24.45 -13.51
C ASP A 183 8.89 25.34 -12.27
N LYS A 184 8.30 24.77 -11.23
CA LYS A 184 8.04 25.40 -9.93
C LYS A 184 9.11 25.10 -8.87
N ALA A 185 10.00 24.17 -9.16
CA ALA A 185 10.95 23.70 -8.17
C ALA A 185 11.87 24.84 -7.69
N TYR A 186 12.23 24.81 -6.40
CA TYR A 186 13.18 25.74 -5.77
C TYR A 186 12.81 27.23 -5.86
N LEU A 187 11.52 27.56 -5.94
CA LEU A 187 11.05 28.95 -5.84
C LEU A 187 11.04 29.49 -4.41
N ILE A 188 11.18 28.62 -3.40
CA ILE A 188 11.15 29.02 -2.00
C ILE A 188 12.51 29.54 -1.51
N SER A 189 12.46 30.53 -0.63
CA SER A 189 13.59 31.09 0.12
C SER A 189 13.16 31.39 1.55
N MET A 190 14.10 31.63 2.46
CA MET A 190 13.76 32.02 3.83
C MET A 190 12.95 33.33 3.90
N ASP A 191 13.18 34.24 2.95
CA ASP A 191 12.48 35.53 2.89
C ASP A 191 11.02 35.38 2.47
N ASN A 192 10.74 34.47 1.53
CA ASN A 192 9.40 34.24 0.99
C ASN A 192 8.66 33.07 1.68
N LEU A 193 9.32 32.30 2.56
CA LEU A 193 8.71 31.18 3.31
C LEU A 193 7.44 31.58 4.05
N LYS A 194 7.37 32.82 4.56
CA LYS A 194 6.18 33.37 5.21
C LYS A 194 4.93 33.38 4.32
N LEU A 195 5.08 33.43 2.99
CA LEU A 195 3.99 33.42 2.02
C LEU A 195 3.29 32.05 1.95
N THR A 196 3.95 30.98 2.38
CA THR A 196 3.37 29.61 2.41
C THR A 196 2.19 29.48 3.38
N ARG A 197 2.00 30.44 4.28
CA ARG A 197 0.88 30.50 5.24
C ARG A 197 -0.37 31.17 4.67
N MET A 198 -0.28 31.74 3.47
CA MET A 198 -1.43 32.40 2.82
C MET A 198 -2.48 31.37 2.41
N ASP A 199 -3.70 31.86 2.25
CA ASP A 199 -4.80 31.05 1.71
C ASP A 199 -4.48 30.54 0.29
N MET A 200 -5.03 29.39 -0.10
CA MET A 200 -4.70 28.73 -1.36
C MET A 200 -5.02 29.63 -2.56
N GLN A 201 -6.15 30.35 -2.55
CA GLN A 201 -6.49 31.29 -3.62
C GLN A 201 -5.44 32.40 -3.73
N LYS A 202 -4.98 32.93 -2.60
CA LYS A 202 -3.93 33.96 -2.57
C LYS A 202 -2.59 33.41 -3.04
N LYS A 203 -2.25 32.16 -2.73
CA LYS A 203 -1.03 31.51 -3.24
C LYS A 203 -1.05 31.43 -4.77
N TRP A 204 -2.20 31.11 -5.36
CA TRP A 204 -2.35 31.09 -6.82
C TRP A 204 -2.11 32.47 -7.45
N ASP A 205 -2.65 33.52 -6.86
CA ASP A 205 -2.40 34.89 -7.34
C ASP A 205 -0.94 35.31 -7.16
N LEU A 206 -0.33 34.99 -6.01
CA LEU A 206 1.10 35.23 -5.77
C LEU A 206 1.99 34.50 -6.78
N TYR A 207 1.60 33.26 -7.11
CA TYR A 207 2.32 32.44 -8.06
C TYR A 207 2.28 33.05 -9.47
N ARG A 208 1.16 33.67 -9.88
CA ARG A 208 1.09 34.42 -11.15
C ARG A 208 2.18 35.50 -11.23
N TYR A 209 2.37 36.30 -10.17
CA TYR A 209 3.43 37.31 -10.13
C TYR A 209 4.85 36.72 -10.11
N LEU A 210 5.05 35.54 -9.52
CA LEU A 210 6.35 34.86 -9.58
C LEU A 210 6.68 34.44 -11.02
N LYS A 211 5.70 33.87 -11.72
CA LYS A 211 5.85 33.44 -13.12
C LYS A 211 6.18 34.57 -14.09
N GLU A 212 5.61 35.76 -13.88
CA GLU A 212 5.90 36.95 -14.70
C GLU A 212 7.40 37.32 -14.70
N ASN A 213 8.14 36.89 -13.68
CA ASN A 213 9.57 37.15 -13.54
C ASN A 213 10.45 35.97 -14.02
N TYR A 214 9.88 34.93 -14.61
CA TYR A 214 10.66 33.80 -15.12
C TYR A 214 11.59 34.24 -16.23
N THR A 215 12.84 33.81 -16.13
CA THR A 215 13.80 33.85 -17.23
C THR A 215 14.15 32.42 -17.63
N ARG A 216 14.64 32.25 -18.87
CA ARG A 216 15.09 30.94 -19.35
C ARG A 216 16.18 30.39 -18.43
N GLU A 217 17.16 31.22 -18.06
CA GLU A 217 18.31 30.82 -17.25
C GLU A 217 17.88 30.34 -15.86
N ASP A 218 16.93 31.03 -15.22
CA ASP A 218 16.40 30.64 -13.92
C ASP A 218 15.63 29.31 -13.99
N LEU A 219 14.80 29.13 -15.02
CA LEU A 219 14.06 27.89 -15.23
C LEU A 219 15.01 26.70 -15.46
N VAL A 220 15.98 26.84 -16.37
CA VAL A 220 16.96 25.78 -16.67
C VAL A 220 17.76 25.40 -15.42
N GLU A 221 18.23 26.38 -14.65
CA GLU A 221 18.96 26.14 -13.40
C GLU A 221 18.11 25.38 -12.37
N ARG A 222 16.88 25.85 -12.08
CA ARG A 222 16.02 25.25 -11.06
C ARG A 222 15.51 23.87 -11.46
N MET A 223 15.11 23.69 -12.72
CA MET A 223 14.73 22.38 -13.26
C MET A 223 15.91 21.40 -13.22
N SER A 224 17.12 21.86 -13.57
CA SER A 224 18.33 21.02 -13.51
C SER A 224 18.59 20.52 -12.09
N ARG A 225 18.47 21.38 -11.06
CA ARG A 225 18.62 20.95 -9.65
C ARG A 225 17.61 19.88 -9.25
N ALA A 226 16.37 19.99 -9.72
CA ALA A 226 15.34 18.98 -9.45
C ALA A 226 15.68 17.64 -10.13
N VAL A 227 16.15 17.69 -11.38
CA VAL A 227 16.60 16.52 -12.13
C VAL A 227 17.83 15.87 -11.47
N GLU A 228 18.82 16.66 -11.05
CA GLU A 228 19.99 16.16 -10.32
C GLU A 228 19.59 15.46 -9.02
N THR A 229 18.65 16.05 -8.27
CA THR A 229 18.10 15.45 -7.04
C THR A 229 17.43 14.09 -7.31
N MET A 230 16.74 13.95 -8.45
CA MET A 230 16.17 12.66 -8.89
C MET A 230 17.25 11.64 -9.24
N ILE A 231 18.29 12.06 -9.98
CA ILE A 231 19.39 11.19 -10.39
C ILE A 231 20.18 10.70 -9.16
N GLU A 232 20.49 11.58 -8.21
CA GLU A 232 21.30 11.26 -7.02
C GLU A 232 20.72 10.16 -6.14
N GLN A 233 19.39 10.01 -6.15
CA GLN A 233 18.67 8.97 -5.39
C GLN A 233 18.32 7.72 -6.21
N GLY A 234 18.75 7.64 -7.48
CA GLY A 234 18.54 6.47 -8.33
C GLY A 234 17.22 6.46 -9.10
N VAL A 235 16.59 7.63 -9.34
CA VAL A 235 15.46 7.73 -10.28
C VAL A 235 15.98 7.66 -11.70
N THR A 236 15.37 6.78 -12.50
CA THR A 236 15.73 6.56 -13.90
C THR A 236 14.70 7.08 -14.88
N HIS A 237 13.46 7.25 -14.42
CA HIS A 237 12.35 7.77 -15.20
C HIS A 237 11.60 8.81 -14.36
N CYS A 238 11.40 10.01 -14.91
CA CYS A 238 10.62 11.03 -14.23
C CYS A 238 9.68 11.76 -15.19
N ARG A 239 8.43 11.94 -14.76
CA ARG A 239 7.43 12.75 -15.44
C ARG A 239 7.15 14.00 -14.63
N SER A 240 7.39 15.16 -15.23
CA SER A 240 7.13 16.45 -14.63
C SER A 240 6.02 17.18 -15.39
N PHE A 241 5.11 17.79 -14.65
CA PHE A 241 4.15 18.74 -15.19
C PHE A 241 4.81 20.10 -15.35
N ILE A 242 4.60 20.73 -16.50
CA ILE A 242 5.17 22.01 -16.91
C ILE A 242 4.03 22.96 -17.26
N ASP A 243 4.04 24.16 -16.69
CA ASP A 243 3.03 25.17 -16.97
C ASP A 243 3.16 25.74 -18.40
N ALA A 244 2.02 25.88 -19.06
CA ALA A 244 1.87 26.65 -20.29
C ALA A 244 0.55 27.43 -20.24
N ASP A 245 0.65 28.75 -20.29
CA ASP A 245 -0.49 29.66 -20.20
C ASP A 245 -0.17 31.02 -20.86
N ASP A 246 -1.11 31.96 -20.83
CA ASP A 246 -0.97 33.29 -21.41
C ASP A 246 0.06 34.20 -20.70
N VAL A 247 0.49 33.84 -19.49
CA VAL A 247 1.47 34.60 -18.71
C VAL A 247 2.90 34.23 -19.09
N VAL A 248 3.18 32.93 -19.20
CA VAL A 248 4.54 32.41 -19.48
C VAL A 248 4.72 31.91 -20.92
N GLY A 249 3.64 31.82 -21.69
CA GLY A 249 3.65 31.25 -23.03
C GLY A 249 4.20 29.82 -23.02
N LEU A 250 5.20 29.57 -23.86
CA LEU A 250 5.91 28.29 -23.94
C LEU A 250 7.28 28.30 -23.23
N LEU A 251 7.65 29.40 -22.57
CA LEU A 251 8.99 29.57 -21.99
C LEU A 251 9.38 28.42 -21.03
N PRO A 252 8.51 27.95 -20.10
CA PRO A 252 8.85 26.81 -19.24
C PRO A 252 9.03 25.51 -20.02
N MET A 253 8.20 25.28 -21.04
CA MET A 253 8.32 24.08 -21.88
C MET A 253 9.63 24.08 -22.67
N GLU A 254 10.01 25.22 -23.25
CA GLU A 254 11.29 25.36 -23.97
C GLU A 254 12.50 25.13 -23.05
N ALA A 255 12.46 25.62 -21.80
CA ALA A 255 13.49 25.34 -20.81
C ALA A 255 13.52 23.86 -20.38
N ALA A 256 12.35 23.24 -20.21
CA ALA A 256 12.24 21.82 -19.86
C ALA A 256 12.84 20.92 -20.94
N LEU A 257 12.60 21.23 -22.22
CA LEU A 257 13.20 20.52 -23.36
C LEU A 257 14.73 20.64 -23.37
N GLU A 258 15.26 21.84 -23.09
CA GLU A 258 16.70 22.07 -22.99
C GLU A 258 17.33 21.23 -21.87
N VAL A 259 16.68 21.16 -20.70
CA VAL A 259 17.09 20.31 -19.58
C VAL A 259 17.02 18.83 -19.96
N ARG A 260 15.95 18.38 -20.62
CA ARG A 260 15.84 17.00 -21.12
C ARG A 260 16.98 16.64 -22.05
N ASP A 261 17.32 17.51 -23.00
CA ASP A 261 18.43 17.28 -23.92
C ASP A 261 19.79 17.19 -23.20
N HIS A 262 19.98 17.98 -22.13
CA HIS A 262 21.19 17.95 -21.31
C HIS A 262 21.33 16.65 -20.50
N TYR A 263 20.23 16.10 -20.00
CA TYR A 263 20.22 14.94 -19.09
C TYR A 263 19.80 13.62 -19.74
N LYS A 264 19.54 13.59 -21.05
CA LYS A 264 19.02 12.41 -21.79
C LYS A 264 19.83 11.12 -21.61
N ASP A 265 21.13 11.21 -21.35
CA ASP A 265 22.00 10.04 -21.15
C ASP A 265 21.99 9.53 -19.71
N LYS A 266 21.28 10.20 -18.79
CA LYS A 266 21.27 9.91 -17.34
C LYS A 266 19.89 9.53 -16.81
N ILE A 267 18.82 10.11 -17.35
CA ILE A 267 17.44 9.92 -16.88
C ILE A 267 16.46 10.15 -18.03
N GLU A 268 15.43 9.30 -18.11
CA GLU A 268 14.33 9.47 -19.05
C GLU A 268 13.34 10.52 -18.48
N LEU A 269 13.17 11.63 -19.18
CA LEU A 269 12.25 12.71 -18.78
C LEU A 269 11.05 12.80 -19.72
N GLN A 270 9.86 12.74 -19.13
CA GLN A 270 8.60 13.06 -19.81
C GLN A 270 8.00 14.34 -19.25
N PHE A 271 7.36 15.11 -20.12
CA PHE A 271 6.67 16.33 -19.72
C PHE A 271 5.17 16.22 -20.00
N ALA A 272 4.38 16.60 -19.00
CA ALA A 272 2.94 16.80 -19.10
C ALA A 272 2.63 18.29 -19.01
N ILE A 273 1.59 18.76 -19.69
CA ILE A 273 1.23 20.19 -19.63
C ILE A 273 0.25 20.47 -18.50
N GLN A 274 0.54 21.44 -17.64
CA GLN A 274 -0.34 21.86 -16.56
C GLN A 274 -1.24 23.05 -16.98
N PRO A 275 -2.58 22.88 -17.08
CA PRO A 275 -3.49 23.95 -17.50
C PRO A 275 -3.97 24.81 -16.31
N LEU A 276 -3.10 25.63 -15.71
CA LEU A 276 -3.47 26.42 -14.53
C LEU A 276 -4.55 27.50 -14.77
N GLN A 277 -4.72 27.97 -16.01
CA GLN A 277 -5.80 28.89 -16.39
C GLN A 277 -7.04 28.17 -16.96
N GLY A 278 -7.07 26.83 -16.94
CA GLY A 278 -8.09 26.05 -17.64
C GLY A 278 -7.84 25.94 -19.14
N VAL A 279 -8.77 25.30 -19.85
CA VAL A 279 -8.70 25.05 -21.30
C VAL A 279 -9.98 25.41 -22.06
N ILE A 280 -11.03 25.89 -21.36
CA ILE A 280 -12.28 26.29 -22.03
C ILE A 280 -12.12 27.64 -22.73
N ALA A 281 -11.44 28.61 -22.11
CA ALA A 281 -11.18 29.91 -22.70
C ALA A 281 -10.24 29.76 -23.92
N PRO A 282 -10.57 30.33 -25.10
CA PRO A 282 -9.75 30.19 -26.30
C PRO A 282 -8.29 30.61 -26.11
N GLU A 283 -8.06 31.69 -25.37
CA GLU A 283 -6.73 32.25 -25.12
C GLU A 283 -5.87 31.30 -24.26
N ALA A 284 -6.46 30.74 -23.19
CA ALA A 284 -5.80 29.75 -22.34
C ALA A 284 -5.53 28.45 -23.12
N ARG A 285 -6.49 28.03 -23.95
CA ARG A 285 -6.37 26.81 -24.77
C ARG A 285 -5.29 26.91 -25.83
N GLU A 286 -5.03 28.09 -26.37
CA GLU A 286 -4.04 28.27 -27.45
C GLU A 286 -2.63 27.85 -27.01
N TYR A 287 -2.15 28.35 -25.87
CA TYR A 287 -0.83 27.99 -25.35
C TYR A 287 -0.80 26.55 -24.84
N PHE A 288 -1.88 26.08 -24.22
CA PHE A 288 -2.01 24.69 -23.81
C PHE A 288 -1.85 23.72 -25.00
N ALA A 289 -2.58 23.95 -26.10
CA ALA A 289 -2.52 23.10 -27.29
C ALA A 289 -1.12 23.13 -27.94
N LYS A 290 -0.52 24.32 -28.09
CA LYS A 290 0.85 24.47 -28.61
C LYS A 290 1.88 23.76 -27.74
N ALA A 291 1.73 23.80 -26.42
CA ALA A 291 2.63 23.10 -25.51
C ALA A 291 2.44 21.57 -25.58
N CYS A 292 1.21 21.09 -25.79
CA CYS A 292 0.94 19.67 -25.97
C CYS A 292 1.64 19.08 -27.21
N GLU A 293 1.79 19.86 -28.29
CA GLU A 293 2.57 19.45 -29.48
C GLU A 293 4.06 19.20 -29.18
N LEU A 294 4.58 19.75 -28.07
CA LEU A 294 5.97 19.60 -27.63
C LEU A 294 6.14 18.59 -26.48
N ALA A 295 5.03 18.19 -25.85
CA ALA A 295 5.00 17.38 -24.64
C ALA A 295 4.91 15.87 -24.96
N ASP A 296 5.03 15.05 -23.92
CA ASP A 296 4.91 13.58 -24.01
C ASP A 296 3.55 13.09 -23.48
N VAL A 297 2.90 13.88 -22.62
CA VAL A 297 1.59 13.58 -22.01
C VAL A 297 0.70 14.83 -22.02
N VAL A 298 -0.59 14.65 -22.26
CA VAL A 298 -1.58 15.72 -22.08
C VAL A 298 -1.96 15.78 -20.60
N GLY A 299 -1.66 16.89 -19.93
CA GLY A 299 -2.01 17.06 -18.53
C GLY A 299 -3.39 17.73 -18.34
N GLY A 300 -4.00 17.55 -17.16
CA GLY A 300 -5.32 18.08 -16.86
C GLY A 300 -5.49 18.61 -15.44
N LEU A 301 -6.38 19.59 -15.29
CA LEU A 301 -6.81 20.15 -14.01
C LEU A 301 -8.27 20.67 -14.11
N PRO A 302 -9.27 19.77 -14.18
CA PRO A 302 -10.68 20.12 -14.40
C PRO A 302 -11.26 21.09 -13.37
N SER A 303 -10.68 21.14 -12.15
CA SER A 303 -11.09 22.08 -11.11
C SER A 303 -10.95 23.56 -11.53
N ARG A 304 -10.10 23.89 -12.51
CA ARG A 304 -9.94 25.27 -13.03
C ARG A 304 -11.09 25.77 -13.87
N ASP A 305 -11.82 24.86 -14.49
CA ASP A 305 -12.93 25.17 -15.38
C ASP A 305 -14.29 24.89 -14.72
N ARG A 306 -14.33 24.76 -13.38
CA ARG A 306 -15.59 24.70 -12.62
C ARG A 306 -16.45 25.94 -12.96
N PRO A 307 -17.79 25.77 -13.16
CA PRO A 307 -18.58 24.57 -12.89
C PRO A 307 -18.73 23.60 -14.08
N GLN A 308 -17.88 23.67 -15.10
CA GLN A 308 -17.95 22.83 -16.32
C GLN A 308 -16.71 21.89 -16.47
N PRO A 309 -16.35 21.09 -15.45
CA PRO A 309 -15.19 20.20 -15.53
C PRO A 309 -15.31 19.14 -16.64
N GLU A 310 -16.52 18.76 -17.04
CA GLU A 310 -16.77 17.83 -18.13
C GLU A 310 -16.28 18.36 -19.48
N LYS A 311 -16.44 19.67 -19.74
CA LYS A 311 -15.96 20.30 -20.97
C LYS A 311 -14.45 20.42 -20.99
N HIS A 312 -13.83 20.65 -19.82
CA HIS A 312 -12.38 20.62 -19.69
C HIS A 312 -11.84 19.27 -20.16
N LEU A 313 -12.39 18.18 -19.60
CA LEU A 313 -11.98 16.83 -19.99
C LEU A 313 -12.23 16.58 -21.48
N ASP A 314 -13.41 16.91 -22.03
CA ASP A 314 -13.68 16.71 -23.45
C ASP A 314 -12.65 17.36 -24.38
N ILE A 315 -12.14 18.54 -24.01
CA ILE A 315 -11.07 19.23 -24.74
C ILE A 315 -9.73 18.47 -24.61
N LEU A 316 -9.37 18.02 -23.40
CA LEU A 316 -8.14 17.24 -23.17
C LEU A 316 -8.16 15.94 -23.97
N PHE A 317 -9.26 15.20 -23.92
CA PHE A 317 -9.45 13.93 -24.63
C PHE A 317 -9.37 14.14 -26.16
N ALA A 318 -9.95 15.21 -26.69
CA ALA A 318 -9.84 15.54 -28.11
C ALA A 318 -8.38 15.79 -28.53
N ILE A 319 -7.65 16.65 -27.79
CA ILE A 319 -6.24 16.95 -28.07
C ILE A 319 -5.38 15.69 -27.96
N ALA A 320 -5.56 14.90 -26.91
CA ALA A 320 -4.79 13.68 -26.70
C ALA A 320 -5.02 12.64 -27.80
N LYS A 321 -6.25 12.52 -28.32
CA LYS A 321 -6.54 11.66 -29.47
C LYS A 321 -5.87 12.14 -30.75
N ASP A 322 -5.97 13.43 -31.04
CA ASP A 322 -5.41 14.03 -32.24
C ASP A 322 -3.88 13.87 -32.26
N LEU A 323 -3.23 13.98 -31.11
CA LEU A 323 -1.78 13.79 -30.94
C LEU A 323 -1.37 12.34 -30.67
N GLY A 324 -2.32 11.43 -30.46
CA GLY A 324 -2.05 10.03 -30.12
C GLY A 324 -1.38 9.83 -28.76
N MET A 325 -1.57 10.74 -27.80
CA MET A 325 -0.91 10.77 -26.50
C MET A 325 -1.77 10.18 -25.36
N ARG A 326 -1.12 9.87 -24.24
CA ARG A 326 -1.77 9.54 -22.97
C ARG A 326 -2.18 10.82 -22.22
N ILE A 327 -2.99 10.65 -21.16
CA ILE A 327 -3.48 11.76 -20.34
C ILE A 327 -3.18 11.51 -18.85
N ASP A 328 -2.66 12.51 -18.15
CA ASP A 328 -2.59 12.51 -16.68
C ASP A 328 -3.36 13.70 -16.12
N VAL A 329 -4.32 13.46 -15.23
CA VAL A 329 -5.24 14.50 -14.76
C VAL A 329 -5.22 14.61 -13.24
N HIS A 330 -4.96 15.82 -12.75
CA HIS A 330 -5.15 16.17 -11.34
C HIS A 330 -6.64 16.16 -11.01
N VAL A 331 -7.05 15.22 -10.18
CA VAL A 331 -8.45 15.06 -9.78
C VAL A 331 -8.55 14.92 -8.27
N ASP A 332 -9.65 15.43 -7.72
CA ASP A 332 -10.05 15.17 -6.34
C ASP A 332 -8.94 15.52 -5.34
N GLN A 333 -8.42 16.75 -5.44
CA GLN A 333 -7.29 17.23 -4.64
C GLN A 333 -7.73 17.79 -3.28
N GLU A 334 -9.01 17.71 -2.93
CA GLU A 334 -9.49 18.05 -1.60
C GLU A 334 -9.77 16.77 -0.82
N ASN A 335 -9.56 16.82 0.51
CA ASN A 335 -9.97 15.74 1.40
C ASN A 335 -11.49 15.80 1.66
N ASN A 336 -12.27 15.75 0.58
CA ASN A 336 -13.69 16.10 0.52
C ASN A 336 -14.52 14.97 -0.14
N PRO A 337 -15.44 14.31 0.57
CA PRO A 337 -16.19 13.18 0.01
C PRO A 337 -17.14 13.55 -1.14
N ASP A 338 -17.42 14.84 -1.36
CA ASP A 338 -18.35 15.30 -2.40
C ASP A 338 -17.69 15.54 -3.76
N GLU A 339 -16.35 15.58 -3.85
CA GLU A 339 -15.67 15.66 -5.14
C GLU A 339 -15.92 14.39 -5.95
N ARG A 340 -16.07 14.52 -7.27
CA ARG A 340 -16.43 13.41 -8.17
C ARG A 340 -15.56 13.41 -9.43
N GLU A 341 -14.41 14.07 -9.39
CA GLU A 341 -13.56 14.25 -10.56
C GLU A 341 -12.92 12.93 -10.99
N THR A 342 -12.55 12.04 -10.05
CA THR A 342 -12.06 10.69 -10.40
C THR A 342 -13.14 9.85 -11.10
N GLU A 343 -14.38 9.92 -10.60
CA GLU A 343 -15.52 9.23 -11.23
C GLU A 343 -15.82 9.79 -12.61
N LEU A 344 -15.83 11.12 -12.74
CA LEU A 344 -16.04 11.80 -14.02
C LEU A 344 -14.95 11.45 -15.04
N LEU A 345 -13.68 11.41 -14.61
CA LEU A 345 -12.55 11.04 -15.45
C LEU A 345 -12.68 9.61 -15.97
N ALA A 346 -13.10 8.67 -15.12
CA ALA A 346 -13.32 7.29 -15.54
C ALA A 346 -14.44 7.18 -16.60
N LEU A 347 -15.55 7.90 -16.39
CA LEU A 347 -16.63 7.95 -17.38
C LEU A 347 -16.18 8.57 -18.71
N LYS A 348 -15.45 9.68 -18.66
CA LYS A 348 -14.92 10.34 -19.85
C LYS A 348 -13.89 9.49 -20.59
N THR A 349 -13.10 8.70 -19.87
CA THR A 349 -12.15 7.76 -20.47
C THR A 349 -12.87 6.74 -21.37
N MET A 350 -13.97 6.16 -20.89
CA MET A 350 -14.79 5.22 -21.68
C MET A 350 -15.59 5.92 -22.79
N GLU A 351 -16.16 7.10 -22.52
CA GLU A 351 -16.88 7.89 -23.53
C GLU A 351 -15.97 8.20 -24.73
N HIS A 352 -14.69 8.45 -24.45
CA HIS A 352 -13.70 8.76 -25.45
C HIS A 352 -12.93 7.54 -25.98
N GLY A 353 -13.15 6.33 -25.47
CA GLY A 353 -12.44 5.13 -25.94
C GLY A 353 -10.92 5.20 -25.72
N MET A 354 -10.49 5.76 -24.58
CA MET A 354 -9.08 5.92 -24.19
C MET A 354 -8.69 5.04 -23.00
N GLU A 355 -9.38 3.91 -22.81
CA GLU A 355 -9.12 2.97 -21.73
C GLU A 355 -7.65 2.50 -21.75
N GLY A 356 -7.02 2.45 -20.56
CA GLY A 356 -5.60 2.07 -20.43
C GLY A 356 -4.60 3.20 -20.74
N ARG A 357 -5.06 4.40 -21.11
CA ARG A 357 -4.19 5.54 -21.48
C ARG A 357 -4.36 6.78 -20.59
N VAL A 358 -5.05 6.64 -19.45
CA VAL A 358 -5.40 7.77 -18.57
C VAL A 358 -4.99 7.48 -17.12
N SER A 359 -4.26 8.41 -16.50
CA SER A 359 -3.96 8.39 -15.08
C SER A 359 -4.71 9.48 -14.31
N ALA A 360 -5.22 9.13 -13.14
CA ALA A 360 -5.74 10.06 -12.15
C ALA A 360 -4.65 10.40 -11.13
N VAL A 361 -4.20 11.65 -11.09
CA VAL A 361 -3.23 12.14 -10.08
C VAL A 361 -4.00 12.49 -8.81
N HIS A 362 -3.49 12.03 -7.67
CA HIS A 362 -4.01 12.17 -6.30
C HIS A 362 -5.21 11.30 -5.94
N SER A 363 -6.40 11.54 -6.51
CA SER A 363 -7.64 10.83 -6.14
C SER A 363 -7.94 10.84 -4.62
N VAL A 364 -7.67 11.96 -3.93
CA VAL A 364 -7.71 12.05 -2.46
C VAL A 364 -9.13 11.86 -1.93
N SER A 365 -10.12 12.47 -2.59
CA SER A 365 -11.53 12.39 -2.21
C SER A 365 -12.03 10.95 -2.03
N LEU A 366 -11.44 9.99 -2.76
CA LEU A 366 -11.84 8.59 -2.72
C LEU A 366 -11.69 8.02 -1.30
N ALA A 367 -10.64 8.41 -0.57
CA ALA A 367 -10.43 7.98 0.82
C ALA A 367 -11.47 8.54 1.79
N ALA A 368 -12.06 9.70 1.47
CA ALA A 368 -13.09 10.35 2.28
C ALA A 368 -14.49 9.73 2.10
N LYS A 369 -14.71 8.98 1.00
CA LYS A 369 -16.01 8.38 0.68
C LYS A 369 -16.32 7.16 1.54
N LEU A 370 -17.61 6.82 1.65
CA LEU A 370 -18.07 5.61 2.33
C LEU A 370 -17.50 4.34 1.65
N PRO A 371 -17.26 3.24 2.40
CA PRO A 371 -16.64 2.03 1.85
C PRO A 371 -17.29 1.48 0.57
N HIS A 372 -18.61 1.48 0.47
CA HIS A 372 -19.34 1.01 -0.72
C HIS A 372 -19.18 1.95 -1.92
N GLU A 373 -19.09 3.26 -1.70
CA GLU A 373 -18.81 4.23 -2.78
C GLU A 373 -17.37 4.11 -3.26
N GLN A 374 -16.42 3.84 -2.36
CA GLN A 374 -15.05 3.51 -2.75
C GLN A 374 -15.01 2.29 -3.67
N GLU A 375 -15.69 1.20 -3.29
CA GLU A 375 -15.75 -0.02 -4.09
C GLU A 375 -16.41 0.21 -5.46
N ARG A 376 -17.51 0.98 -5.51
CA ARG A 376 -18.19 1.34 -6.75
C ARG A 376 -17.27 2.12 -7.68
N ILE A 377 -16.57 3.14 -7.18
CA ILE A 377 -15.67 3.97 -7.98
C ILE A 377 -14.42 3.17 -8.39
N ILE A 378 -13.87 2.31 -7.53
CA ILE A 378 -12.72 1.45 -7.87
C ILE A 378 -13.07 0.47 -8.99
N ASN A 379 -14.29 -0.10 -8.98
CA ASN A 379 -14.76 -0.91 -10.10
C ASN A 379 -14.85 -0.09 -11.40
N LEU A 380 -15.32 1.16 -11.32
CA LEU A 380 -15.38 2.05 -12.47
C LEU A 380 -13.98 2.40 -13.01
N ILE A 381 -13.01 2.69 -12.12
CA ILE A 381 -11.60 2.93 -12.45
C ILE A 381 -11.03 1.72 -13.19
N ARG A 382 -11.30 0.50 -12.70
CA ARG A 382 -10.88 -0.75 -13.36
C ARG A 382 -11.48 -0.88 -14.76
N ASP A 383 -12.80 -0.70 -14.88
CA ASP A 383 -13.52 -0.92 -16.13
C ASP A 383 -13.08 0.09 -17.21
N ALA A 384 -12.73 1.31 -16.80
CA ALA A 384 -12.17 2.35 -17.66
C ALA A 384 -10.65 2.23 -17.87
N GLY A 385 -9.97 1.27 -17.22
CA GLY A 385 -8.54 1.05 -17.35
C GLY A 385 -7.69 2.23 -16.87
N LEU A 386 -8.12 2.93 -15.82
CA LEU A 386 -7.36 4.05 -15.24
C LEU A 386 -6.21 3.54 -14.36
N SER A 387 -5.11 4.29 -14.38
CA SER A 387 -4.06 4.23 -13.36
C SER A 387 -4.24 5.34 -12.32
N ILE A 388 -3.72 5.14 -11.10
CA ILE A 388 -3.70 6.16 -10.05
C ILE A 388 -2.26 6.55 -9.75
N ILE A 389 -1.97 7.86 -9.73
CA ILE A 389 -0.68 8.39 -9.27
C ILE A 389 -0.86 9.00 -7.88
N ILE A 390 -0.13 8.51 -6.90
CA ILE A 390 -0.21 8.96 -5.50
C ILE A 390 1.04 9.77 -5.15
N CYS A 391 0.84 10.95 -4.59
CA CYS A 391 1.90 11.82 -4.08
C CYS A 391 1.69 12.03 -2.56
N PRO A 392 2.22 11.13 -1.70
CA PRO A 392 1.87 11.05 -0.28
C PRO A 392 2.01 12.37 0.50
N SER A 393 3.14 13.06 0.39
CA SER A 393 3.38 14.32 1.11
C SER A 393 2.40 15.41 0.70
N ALA A 394 2.16 15.56 -0.60
CA ALA A 394 1.18 16.52 -1.11
C ALA A 394 -0.24 16.16 -0.70
N ALA A 395 -0.62 14.89 -0.81
CA ALA A 395 -1.93 14.40 -0.43
C ALA A 395 -2.21 14.69 1.06
N LEU A 396 -1.23 14.45 1.95
CA LEU A 396 -1.33 14.75 3.39
C LEU A 396 -1.33 16.23 3.74
N SER A 397 -0.74 17.10 2.92
CA SER A 397 -0.68 18.54 3.21
C SER A 397 -2.01 19.25 2.95
N MET A 398 -2.98 18.56 2.34
CA MET A 398 -4.29 19.10 2.04
C MET A 398 -5.01 19.58 3.30
N LYS A 399 -5.51 20.82 3.24
CA LYS A 399 -6.15 21.45 4.39
C LYS A 399 -7.45 20.73 4.75
N PRO A 400 -7.77 20.60 6.06
CA PRO A 400 -9.08 20.17 6.48
C PRO A 400 -10.14 21.19 6.04
N LEU A 401 -11.34 20.71 5.72
CA LEU A 401 -12.48 21.58 5.41
C LEU A 401 -13.01 22.22 6.71
N GLU A 402 -12.78 23.52 6.91
CA GLU A 402 -13.14 24.23 8.15
C GLU A 402 -14.62 24.09 8.55
N HIS A 403 -15.50 23.92 7.57
CA HIS A 403 -16.95 23.85 7.75
C HIS A 403 -17.48 22.41 7.80
N ARG A 404 -16.62 21.39 7.75
CA ARG A 404 -17.02 19.98 7.83
C ARG A 404 -16.26 19.24 8.91
N VAL A 405 -17.01 18.54 9.74
CA VAL A 405 -16.48 17.52 10.65
C VAL A 405 -16.79 16.17 10.01
N ALA A 406 -15.79 15.56 9.38
CA ALA A 406 -15.89 14.23 8.79
C ALA A 406 -15.40 13.16 9.77
N PRO A 407 -15.83 11.88 9.62
CA PRO A 407 -15.14 10.77 10.29
C PRO A 407 -13.64 10.80 9.95
N LEU A 408 -12.79 10.31 10.86
CA LEU A 408 -11.35 10.31 10.65
C LEU A 408 -11.00 9.43 9.45
N HIS A 409 -10.45 10.03 8.40
CA HIS A 409 -9.83 9.35 7.27
C HIS A 409 -8.50 10.01 6.94
N ASN A 410 -7.64 9.26 6.27
CA ASN A 410 -6.39 9.78 5.74
C ASN A 410 -6.65 10.54 4.42
N SER A 411 -5.75 11.45 4.05
CA SER A 411 -5.82 12.22 2.80
C SER A 411 -5.08 11.54 1.65
N ILE A 412 -4.94 10.21 1.66
CA ILE A 412 -4.26 9.44 0.61
C ILE A 412 -5.27 8.46 0.02
N ALA A 413 -5.32 8.34 -1.33
CA ALA A 413 -6.16 7.37 -2.02
C ALA A 413 -6.08 5.97 -1.37
N PRO A 414 -7.17 5.17 -1.36
CA PRO A 414 -7.26 3.94 -0.58
C PRO A 414 -6.38 2.81 -1.17
N LEU A 415 -5.07 2.91 -0.95
CA LEU A 415 -4.01 2.09 -1.55
C LEU A 415 -4.31 0.60 -1.45
N ALA A 416 -4.64 0.10 -0.26
CA ALA A 416 -4.92 -1.33 -0.07
C ALA A 416 -6.06 -1.83 -0.95
N LYS A 417 -7.13 -1.03 -1.12
CA LYS A 417 -8.25 -1.39 -1.99
C LYS A 417 -7.89 -1.31 -3.47
N LEU A 418 -7.08 -0.33 -3.86
CA LEU A 418 -6.57 -0.20 -5.24
C LEU A 418 -5.72 -1.43 -5.62
N ILE A 419 -4.82 -1.85 -4.73
CA ILE A 419 -3.98 -3.04 -4.91
C ILE A 419 -4.85 -4.30 -4.98
N GLU A 420 -5.80 -4.48 -4.05
CA GLU A 420 -6.71 -5.63 -4.05
C GLU A 420 -7.53 -5.74 -5.34
N ALA A 421 -7.96 -4.58 -5.87
CA ALA A 421 -8.66 -4.48 -7.15
C ALA A 421 -7.75 -4.55 -8.38
N LYS A 422 -6.43 -4.68 -8.19
CA LYS A 422 -5.41 -4.71 -9.26
C LYS A 422 -5.41 -3.47 -10.15
N ILE A 423 -5.70 -2.31 -9.58
CA ILE A 423 -5.55 -1.03 -10.25
C ILE A 423 -4.04 -0.70 -10.33
N PRO A 424 -3.51 -0.29 -11.49
CA PRO A 424 -2.13 0.20 -11.56
C PRO A 424 -1.97 1.46 -10.69
N VAL A 425 -1.00 1.42 -9.77
CA VAL A 425 -0.69 2.53 -8.87
C VAL A 425 0.77 2.92 -9.05
N PHE A 426 1.00 4.22 -9.23
CA PHE A 426 2.31 4.83 -9.40
C PHE A 426 2.54 5.90 -8.34
N PHE A 427 3.79 6.31 -8.13
CA PHE A 427 4.16 7.33 -7.15
C PHE A 427 4.80 8.56 -7.77
N GLY A 428 4.59 9.70 -7.12
CA GLY A 428 5.23 10.96 -7.45
C GLY A 428 5.57 11.76 -6.20
N VAL A 429 6.39 12.80 -6.39
CA VAL A 429 6.78 13.73 -5.33
C VAL A 429 5.97 15.02 -5.37
N ASP A 430 5.28 15.29 -6.49
CA ASP A 430 4.55 16.54 -6.74
C ASP A 430 5.49 17.77 -6.71
N ASN A 431 5.18 18.78 -5.91
CA ASN A 431 6.00 19.99 -5.78
C ASN A 431 7.33 19.75 -5.05
N ILE A 432 8.39 20.48 -5.41
CA ILE A 432 9.70 20.43 -4.73
C ILE A 432 10.11 21.84 -4.32
N HIS A 433 10.26 22.11 -3.02
CA HIS A 433 10.72 23.40 -2.49
C HIS A 433 10.04 24.64 -3.13
N ASP A 434 8.71 24.65 -3.16
CA ASP A 434 7.93 25.77 -3.72
C ASP A 434 6.94 26.37 -2.71
N LEU A 435 6.10 27.31 -3.17
CA LEU A 435 5.12 27.99 -2.32
C LEU A 435 3.98 27.08 -1.82
N PHE A 436 3.72 25.98 -2.53
CA PHE A 436 2.69 25.00 -2.19
C PHE A 436 3.26 24.01 -1.17
N MET A 437 4.42 23.43 -1.46
CA MET A 437 5.11 22.42 -0.65
C MET A 437 6.56 22.84 -0.37
N PRO A 438 6.81 23.68 0.65
CA PRO A 438 8.16 24.22 0.90
C PRO A 438 9.16 23.18 1.44
N LEU A 439 8.67 22.08 2.04
CA LEU A 439 9.49 21.07 2.71
C LEU A 439 9.66 19.78 1.91
N VAL A 440 8.92 19.59 0.82
CA VAL A 440 9.13 18.43 -0.04
C VAL A 440 10.43 18.65 -0.80
N ASP A 441 11.33 17.68 -0.68
CA ASP A 441 12.71 17.73 -1.17
C ASP A 441 12.94 16.78 -2.36
N GLY A 442 11.89 16.09 -2.83
CA GLY A 442 11.95 15.16 -3.95
C GLY A 442 12.42 13.74 -3.59
N ASP A 443 12.53 13.37 -2.31
CA ASP A 443 12.97 12.02 -1.90
C ASP A 443 11.85 10.96 -2.08
N MET A 444 12.01 10.07 -3.07
CA MET A 444 11.09 8.97 -3.36
C MET A 444 11.00 7.93 -2.22
N TRP A 445 12.08 7.70 -1.49
CA TRP A 445 12.04 6.83 -0.29
C TRP A 445 11.19 7.47 0.80
N PHE A 446 11.31 8.79 0.99
CA PHE A 446 10.48 9.50 1.95
C PHE A 446 8.99 9.38 1.59
N GLU A 447 8.63 9.59 0.32
CA GLU A 447 7.25 9.39 -0.16
C GLU A 447 6.77 7.96 0.10
N CYS A 448 7.55 6.94 -0.28
CA CYS A 448 7.19 5.54 -0.06
C CYS A 448 7.04 5.21 1.44
N ARG A 449 7.94 5.70 2.29
CA ARG A 449 7.87 5.51 3.74
C ARG A 449 6.61 6.16 4.31
N MET A 450 6.34 7.40 3.92
CA MET A 450 5.17 8.15 4.37
C MET A 450 3.88 7.43 3.97
N LEU A 451 3.81 6.95 2.73
CA LEU A 451 2.70 6.13 2.24
C LEU A 451 2.48 4.88 3.11
N MET A 452 3.54 4.09 3.36
CA MET A 452 3.46 2.88 4.17
C MET A 452 2.98 3.16 5.60
N GLU A 453 3.51 4.21 6.23
CA GLU A 453 3.16 4.60 7.59
C GLU A 453 1.72 5.10 7.68
N ALA A 454 1.31 5.96 6.75
CA ALA A 454 0.00 6.61 6.75
C ALA A 454 -1.13 5.66 6.31
N CYS A 455 -0.86 4.72 5.41
CA CYS A 455 -1.82 3.69 4.96
C CYS A 455 -1.74 2.38 5.76
N ARG A 456 -0.79 2.23 6.69
CA ARG A 456 -0.53 0.99 7.46
C ARG A 456 -0.28 -0.23 6.56
N TYR A 457 0.34 -0.01 5.41
CA TYR A 457 0.61 -1.03 4.41
C TYR A 457 2.12 -1.26 4.32
N TYR A 458 2.63 -2.26 5.06
CA TYR A 458 4.07 -2.49 5.24
C TYR A 458 4.63 -3.63 4.37
N ASP A 459 4.14 -3.74 3.14
CA ASP A 459 4.65 -4.71 2.14
C ASP A 459 5.76 -4.05 1.30
N LEU A 460 7.02 -4.23 1.70
CA LEU A 460 8.15 -3.58 1.04
C LEU A 460 8.29 -3.96 -0.43
N GLU A 461 8.08 -5.24 -0.77
CA GLU A 461 8.24 -5.74 -2.13
C GLU A 461 7.19 -5.13 -3.05
N ALA A 462 5.93 -5.09 -2.61
CA ALA A 462 4.84 -4.47 -3.38
C ALA A 462 5.05 -2.96 -3.56
N ILE A 463 5.45 -2.24 -2.51
CA ILE A 463 5.70 -0.79 -2.60
C ILE A 463 6.92 -0.50 -3.49
N ALA A 464 8.02 -1.24 -3.34
CA ALA A 464 9.20 -1.06 -4.19
C ALA A 464 8.89 -1.36 -5.66
N ALA A 465 8.11 -2.41 -5.94
CA ALA A 465 7.67 -2.74 -7.29
C ALA A 465 6.88 -1.60 -7.93
N MET A 466 5.88 -1.03 -7.23
CA MET A 466 5.12 0.13 -7.72
C MET A 466 5.99 1.39 -7.88
N ALA A 467 6.91 1.64 -6.95
CA ALA A 467 7.82 2.79 -6.99
C ALA A 467 8.85 2.72 -8.13
N CYS A 468 9.08 1.53 -8.69
CA CYS A 468 10.04 1.28 -9.77
C CYS A 468 9.36 0.85 -11.08
N ASP A 469 8.02 0.81 -11.11
CA ASP A 469 7.26 0.39 -12.30
C ASP A 469 7.40 1.43 -13.40
N LYS A 470 7.98 1.06 -14.55
CA LYS A 470 8.22 1.97 -15.69
C LYS A 470 7.20 1.79 -16.81
N THR A 471 6.20 0.94 -16.65
CA THR A 471 5.25 0.56 -17.71
C THR A 471 4.43 1.74 -18.23
N GLY A 472 4.20 2.78 -17.40
CA GLY A 472 3.48 3.97 -17.84
C GLY A 472 4.33 4.99 -18.61
N PHE A 473 5.65 4.77 -18.76
CA PHE A 473 6.54 5.61 -19.58
C PHE A 473 6.64 5.15 -21.05
N SER A 474 6.29 3.91 -21.39
CA SER A 474 6.25 3.48 -22.79
C SER A 474 5.12 4.17 -23.56
N SER A 475 5.36 4.57 -24.81
CA SER A 475 4.44 5.34 -25.67
C SER A 475 3.11 4.63 -25.97
#